data_AF-A0A175VR96-F1
#
_entry.id   AF-A0A175VR96-F1
#
_cell.length_a   1.000
_cell.length_b   1.000
_cell.length_c   1.000
_cell.angle_alpha   90.00
_cell.angle_beta   90.00
_cell.angle_gamma   90.00
#
_symmetry.space_group_name_H-M   'P 1'
#
loop_
_entity.id
_entity.type
_entity.pdbx_description
1 polymer ?
#
loop_
_entity_poly.entity_id
_entity_poly.type
_entity_poly.pdbx_seq_one_letter_code
_entity_poly.pdbx_strand_id
1 'polypeptide(L)'
;MHATNVVPFVAILIAQTSAHGVVTMVRGANGVDMPGLSSTRRRHPRDCSTNRCGSQADTAIIRDREIRRGEVGPLGRTQGNGPIDPATMITNFMGGASAPRNNGANSSVGVEDNIAGQLNKRSPGQREGRGVAKIARQLFGGLFGGSRGGGNRGTESPAATEAMVAATAGMGATAGMPTCGDDGSIEMVFHQVNQDGAGPIEAAVDGTSGGTDPDAFQQAEVTQDVPGFGFQGLSLATSRDFPLTVQMPAGMTCDATVAGVENVCIVRVRNGAAAGPFGGSAAFTQSAAARKRAIEYRRRKRAEVFRA
;
A
#
# COMPACT_ATOMS: atom_id res chain seq x y z
N MET A 1 -36.01 45.59 -20.90
CA MET A 1 -35.24 45.40 -19.65
C MET A 1 -34.66 43.99 -19.71
N HIS A 2 -33.40 43.85 -20.12
CA HIS A 2 -32.76 42.52 -20.25
C HIS A 2 -32.17 42.13 -18.88
N ALA A 3 -32.74 41.11 -18.26
CA ALA A 3 -32.20 40.53 -17.03
C ALA A 3 -31.01 39.62 -17.40
N THR A 4 -29.80 40.10 -17.11
CA THR A 4 -28.57 39.34 -17.29
C THR A 4 -28.49 38.25 -16.22
N ASN A 5 -28.65 36.99 -16.62
CA ASN A 5 -28.44 35.83 -15.74
C ASN A 5 -26.97 35.78 -15.32
N VAL A 6 -26.69 36.17 -14.08
CA VAL A 6 -25.40 35.93 -13.44
C VAL A 6 -25.34 34.44 -13.11
N VAL A 7 -24.67 33.65 -13.95
CA VAL A 7 -24.30 32.28 -13.61
C VAL A 7 -23.25 32.38 -12.49
N PRO A 8 -23.51 31.88 -11.28
CA PRO A 8 -22.52 31.91 -10.22
C PRO A 8 -21.36 31.01 -10.65
N PHE A 9 -20.18 31.62 -10.80
CA PHE A 9 -18.91 30.89 -10.83
C PHE A 9 -18.77 30.16 -9.49
N VAL A 10 -19.21 28.90 -9.44
CA VAL A 10 -18.77 27.97 -8.42
C VAL A 10 -17.30 27.71 -8.71
N ALA A 11 -16.43 28.49 -8.07
CA ALA A 11 -15.03 28.14 -7.96
C ALA A 11 -14.98 26.78 -7.27
N ILE A 12 -14.76 25.72 -8.06
CA ILE A 12 -14.41 24.41 -7.53
C ILE A 12 -13.07 24.61 -6.84
N LEU A 13 -13.11 24.84 -5.54
CA LEU A 13 -11.96 24.77 -4.68
C LEU A 13 -11.51 23.30 -4.75
N ILE A 14 -10.52 23.02 -5.59
CA ILE A 14 -9.83 21.72 -5.56
C ILE A 14 -9.13 21.72 -4.21
N ALA A 15 -9.74 21.07 -3.21
CA ALA A 15 -9.09 20.83 -1.93
C ALA A 15 -7.72 20.23 -2.24
N GLN A 16 -6.66 20.91 -1.79
CA GLN A 16 -5.31 20.37 -1.88
C GLN A 16 -5.20 19.28 -0.81
N THR A 17 -5.85 18.15 -1.06
CA THR A 17 -6.01 17.06 -0.11
C THR A 17 -4.66 16.39 0.10
N SER A 18 -4.21 16.39 1.34
CA SER A 18 -2.98 15.72 1.75
C SER A 18 -3.34 14.31 2.22
N ALA A 19 -3.81 13.48 1.29
CA ALA A 19 -4.33 12.16 1.56
C ALA A 19 -3.23 11.15 1.92
N HIS A 20 -2.92 10.90 3.19
CA HIS A 20 -1.86 9.97 3.57
C HIS A 20 -2.41 8.55 3.81
N GLY A 21 -1.82 7.58 3.14
CA GLY A 21 -2.05 6.17 3.40
C GLY A 21 -0.87 5.32 2.95
N VAL A 22 -0.67 4.18 3.60
CA VAL A 22 0.51 3.33 3.40
C VAL A 22 0.10 1.87 3.31
N VAL A 23 0.74 1.11 2.40
CA VAL A 23 0.67 -0.35 2.42
C VAL A 23 1.52 -0.84 3.59
N THR A 24 0.89 -1.37 4.63
CA THR A 24 1.63 -1.86 5.80
C THR A 24 2.10 -3.28 5.61
N MET A 25 1.35 -4.09 4.86
CA MET A 25 1.74 -5.46 4.54
C MET A 25 1.01 -6.00 3.30
N VAL A 26 1.58 -7.07 2.76
CA VAL A 26 0.95 -8.00 1.82
C VAL A 26 0.76 -9.34 2.52
N ARG A 27 -0.39 -9.97 2.27
CA ARG A 27 -0.65 -11.35 2.65
C ARG A 27 -0.59 -12.23 1.41
N GLY A 28 0.23 -13.26 1.51
CA GLY A 28 0.26 -14.32 0.54
C GLY A 28 -0.86 -15.33 0.76
N ALA A 29 -1.40 -15.88 -0.31
CA ALA A 29 -2.33 -17.02 -0.27
C ALA A 29 -1.70 -18.26 0.40
N ASN A 30 -0.36 -18.34 0.43
CA ASN A 30 0.41 -19.32 1.20
C ASN A 30 0.47 -19.03 2.72
N GLY A 31 -0.22 -18.01 3.22
CA GLY A 31 -0.24 -17.63 4.64
C GLY A 31 1.00 -16.89 5.12
N VAL A 32 1.85 -16.44 4.19
CA VAL A 32 3.06 -15.66 4.48
C VAL A 32 2.72 -14.18 4.41
N ASP A 33 2.98 -13.47 5.50
CA ASP A 33 2.80 -12.02 5.58
C ASP A 33 4.16 -11.32 5.47
N MET A 34 4.25 -10.29 4.64
CA MET A 34 5.45 -9.47 4.47
C MET A 34 5.11 -7.98 4.61
N PRO A 35 5.96 -7.17 5.27
CA PRO A 35 5.80 -5.72 5.32
C PRO A 35 5.79 -5.08 3.94
N GLY A 36 5.06 -3.96 3.80
CA GLY A 36 5.14 -3.12 2.60
C GLY A 36 6.55 -2.57 2.39
N LEU A 37 6.93 -2.28 1.14
CA LEU A 37 8.31 -1.98 0.75
C LEU A 37 8.82 -0.63 1.27
N SER A 38 7.91 0.31 1.57
CA SER A 38 8.24 1.59 2.19
C SER A 38 8.34 1.52 3.72
N SER A 39 7.97 0.38 4.33
CA SER A 39 8.03 0.18 5.78
C SER A 39 9.48 0.29 6.25
N THR A 40 9.68 0.80 7.46
CA THR A 40 11.01 0.91 8.06
C THR A 40 11.01 0.18 9.39
N ARG A 41 12.18 -0.21 9.89
CA ARG A 41 12.29 -0.87 11.20
C ARG A 41 11.87 0.03 12.38
N ARG A 42 11.77 1.35 12.17
CA ARG A 42 11.40 2.24 13.26
C ARG A 42 9.92 2.03 13.60
N ARG A 43 9.69 1.90 14.89
CA ARG A 43 8.41 1.93 15.57
C ARG A 43 7.65 3.24 15.30
N HIS A 44 7.07 3.42 14.11
CA HIS A 44 6.22 4.57 13.79
C HIS A 44 4.86 4.44 14.48
N PRO A 45 4.35 5.49 15.15
CA PRO A 45 2.99 5.47 15.69
C PRO A 45 1.95 5.21 14.60
N ARG A 46 0.99 4.32 14.85
CA ARG A 46 -0.14 4.03 13.94
C ARG A 46 -1.46 4.62 14.44
N ASP A 47 -1.50 5.01 15.71
CA ASP A 47 -2.67 5.54 16.43
C ASP A 47 -2.79 7.06 16.37
N CYS A 48 -2.04 7.71 15.48
CA CYS A 48 -1.98 9.15 15.38
C CYS A 48 -2.03 9.59 13.91
N SER A 49 -2.86 10.60 13.63
CA SER A 49 -3.02 11.16 12.29
C SER A 49 -2.10 12.36 12.03
N THR A 50 -1.53 12.97 13.08
CA THR A 50 -0.71 14.18 12.95
C THR A 50 0.69 13.87 12.47
N ASN A 51 1.21 14.70 11.58
CA ASN A 51 2.56 14.58 11.04
C ASN A 51 3.59 14.57 12.18
N ARG A 52 3.40 15.42 13.20
CA ARG A 52 4.29 15.58 14.35
C ARG A 52 4.64 14.27 15.07
N CYS A 53 3.75 13.26 15.06
CA CYS A 53 4.03 11.99 15.73
C CYS A 53 4.84 11.00 14.86
N GLY A 54 4.98 11.24 13.55
CA GLY A 54 5.76 10.39 12.64
C GLY A 54 4.98 9.26 11.99
N SER A 55 3.65 9.24 12.07
CA SER A 55 2.79 8.19 11.49
C SER A 55 2.81 8.11 9.97
N GLN A 56 3.32 9.15 9.30
CA GLN A 56 3.38 9.26 7.83
C GLN A 56 4.77 9.02 7.26
N ALA A 57 5.79 8.79 8.09
CA ALA A 57 7.16 8.79 7.62
C ALA A 57 7.53 7.54 6.78
N ASP A 58 6.70 6.50 6.78
CA ASP A 58 6.75 5.34 5.88
C ASP A 58 5.75 5.42 4.71
N THR A 59 4.97 6.50 4.61
CA THR A 59 4.11 6.74 3.45
C THR A 59 4.96 7.01 2.21
N ALA A 60 4.70 6.29 1.13
CA ALA A 60 5.38 6.51 -0.13
C ALA A 60 4.81 7.75 -0.83
N ILE A 61 5.68 8.68 -1.23
CA ILE A 61 5.36 9.80 -2.10
C ILE A 61 5.71 9.37 -3.53
N ILE A 62 4.70 9.13 -4.37
CA ILE A 62 4.85 8.54 -5.70
C ILE A 62 4.46 9.55 -6.78
N ARG A 63 5.32 10.55 -7.00
CA ARG A 63 5.06 11.62 -7.97
C ARG A 63 5.61 11.28 -9.34
N ASP A 64 4.74 11.28 -10.35
CA ASP A 64 5.14 11.01 -11.73
C ASP A 64 6.21 11.99 -12.25
N ARG A 65 6.19 13.25 -11.78
CA ARG A 65 7.22 14.23 -12.15
C ARG A 65 8.61 13.85 -11.64
N GLU A 66 8.72 13.22 -10.47
CA GLU A 66 10.00 12.82 -9.88
C GLU A 66 10.50 11.53 -10.55
N ILE A 67 9.58 10.61 -10.85
CA ILE A 67 9.86 9.38 -11.59
C ILE A 67 10.38 9.71 -12.99
N ARG A 68 9.69 10.57 -13.75
CA ARG A 68 10.11 10.97 -15.11
C ARG A 68 11.45 11.70 -15.15
N ARG A 69 11.85 12.35 -14.05
CA ARG A 69 13.15 13.02 -13.93
C ARG A 69 14.27 12.09 -13.45
N GLY A 70 13.94 10.83 -13.10
CA GLY A 70 14.89 9.88 -12.53
C GLY A 70 15.35 10.24 -11.11
N GLU A 71 14.64 11.15 -10.43
CA GLU A 71 14.96 11.54 -9.04
C GLU A 71 14.62 10.42 -8.05
N VAL A 72 13.63 9.61 -8.40
CA VAL A 72 13.16 8.44 -7.64
C VAL A 72 12.77 7.32 -8.59
N GLY A 73 12.82 6.07 -8.12
CA GLY A 73 12.25 4.93 -8.85
C GLY A 73 10.72 4.96 -8.87
N PRO A 74 10.06 4.00 -9.56
CA PRO A 74 8.61 3.97 -9.69
C PRO A 74 7.88 3.76 -8.35
N LEU A 75 8.57 3.28 -7.33
CA LEU A 75 8.01 3.16 -5.97
C LEU A 75 8.02 4.49 -5.20
N GLY A 76 8.57 5.55 -5.79
CA GLY A 76 8.65 6.87 -5.17
C GLY A 76 9.71 6.90 -4.07
N ARG A 77 9.45 7.72 -3.05
CA ARG A 77 10.34 7.89 -1.91
C ARG A 77 9.58 7.97 -0.60
N THR A 78 10.26 7.64 0.48
CA THR A 78 9.86 8.05 1.83
C THR A 78 10.65 9.30 2.22
N GLN A 79 10.11 10.11 3.12
CA GLN A 79 10.88 11.23 3.66
C GLN A 79 12.00 10.79 4.58
N GLY A 80 11.83 9.63 5.22
CA GLY A 80 12.79 9.09 6.17
C GLY A 80 14.05 8.52 5.53
N ASN A 81 13.92 7.88 4.37
CA ASN A 81 14.98 7.08 3.77
C ASN A 81 15.27 7.42 2.31
N GLY A 82 14.55 8.38 1.71
CA GLY A 82 14.71 8.70 0.29
C GLY A 82 14.04 7.66 -0.61
N PRO A 83 14.54 7.44 -1.84
CA PRO A 83 13.97 6.52 -2.82
C PRO A 83 13.72 5.13 -2.22
N ILE A 84 12.56 4.54 -2.53
CA ILE A 84 12.21 3.20 -2.07
C ILE A 84 12.89 2.18 -2.99
N ASP A 85 13.75 1.35 -2.41
CA ASP A 85 14.35 0.20 -3.07
C ASP A 85 13.64 -1.11 -2.64
N PRO A 86 13.00 -1.83 -3.57
CA PRO A 86 12.34 -3.11 -3.28
C PRO A 86 13.31 -4.16 -2.70
N ALA A 87 14.58 -4.17 -3.12
CA ALA A 87 15.56 -5.15 -2.67
C ALA A 87 15.84 -5.02 -1.16
N THR A 88 15.70 -3.82 -0.59
CA THR A 88 15.94 -3.57 0.83
C THR A 88 14.99 -4.35 1.74
N MET A 89 13.68 -4.29 1.52
CA MET A 89 12.71 -5.04 2.34
C MET A 89 12.73 -6.53 2.03
N ILE A 90 12.91 -6.92 0.77
CA ILE A 90 13.02 -8.34 0.39
C ILE A 90 14.24 -8.97 1.06
N THR A 91 15.40 -8.32 1.00
CA THR A 91 16.63 -8.80 1.67
C THR A 91 16.40 -8.98 3.17
N ASN A 92 15.78 -8.00 3.82
CA ASN A 92 15.48 -8.10 5.25
C ASN A 92 14.54 -9.24 5.60
N PHE A 93 13.50 -9.42 4.79
CA PHE A 93 12.52 -10.48 4.96
C PHE A 93 13.15 -11.88 4.73
N MET A 94 14.04 -12.00 3.75
CA MET A 94 14.79 -13.23 3.46
C MET A 94 15.93 -13.51 4.45
N GLY A 95 16.13 -12.67 5.47
CA GLY A 95 17.13 -12.89 6.53
C GLY A 95 18.53 -12.38 6.21
N GLY A 96 18.66 -11.56 5.17
CA GLY A 96 19.89 -10.83 4.86
C GLY A 96 20.05 -9.57 5.72
N ALA A 97 20.55 -8.50 5.10
CA ALA A 97 20.75 -7.20 5.74
C ALA A 97 19.49 -6.67 6.47
N SER A 98 19.70 -5.95 7.55
CA SER A 98 18.60 -5.29 8.27
C SER A 98 17.98 -4.17 7.43
N ALA A 99 16.66 -4.09 7.43
CA ALA A 99 15.92 -2.93 6.93
C ALA A 99 16.42 -1.62 7.57
N PRO A 100 16.45 -0.49 6.83
CA PRO A 100 16.89 0.79 7.35
C PRO A 100 15.98 1.26 8.48
N ARG A 101 16.57 2.05 9.38
CA ARG A 101 15.81 2.90 10.31
C ARG A 101 15.45 4.18 9.57
N ASN A 102 14.25 4.71 9.82
CA ASN A 102 13.88 6.04 9.38
C ASN A 102 14.87 7.10 9.90
N ASN A 103 15.49 7.87 9.00
CA ASN A 103 16.43 8.96 9.32
C ASN A 103 15.79 10.36 9.32
N GLY A 104 14.51 10.49 8.97
CA GLY A 104 13.79 11.76 8.91
C GLY A 104 13.22 12.21 10.25
N ALA A 105 12.96 13.52 10.37
CA ALA A 105 12.18 14.07 11.48
C ALA A 105 10.76 13.49 11.47
N ASN A 106 10.19 13.23 12.66
CA ASN A 106 8.82 12.71 12.75
C ASN A 106 7.82 13.63 12.02
N SER A 107 8.01 14.95 12.06
CA SER A 107 7.05 15.99 11.66
C SER A 107 7.02 16.40 10.18
N SER A 108 7.43 15.55 9.24
CA SER A 108 8.00 16.05 7.97
C SER A 108 7.06 16.10 6.72
N VAL A 109 5.85 15.52 6.70
CA VAL A 109 4.92 15.63 5.55
C VAL A 109 3.56 16.13 6.00
N GLY A 110 2.87 16.95 5.20
CA GLY A 110 1.43 17.22 5.30
C GLY A 110 1.06 18.59 5.87
N VAL A 111 -0.05 19.16 5.40
CA VAL A 111 -0.77 20.18 6.17
C VAL A 111 -1.44 19.44 7.33
N GLU A 112 -1.26 19.93 8.55
CA GLU A 112 -1.91 19.38 9.73
C GLU A 112 -3.42 19.63 9.62
N ASP A 113 -4.24 18.57 9.67
CA ASP A 113 -5.68 18.77 9.84
C ASP A 113 -5.93 19.35 11.24
N ASN A 114 -6.71 20.43 11.31
CA ASN A 114 -7.11 21.09 12.56
C ASN A 114 -8.09 20.22 13.36
N ILE A 115 -7.64 19.10 13.90
CA ILE A 115 -8.45 18.21 14.77
C ILE A 115 -8.05 18.41 16.23
N ALA A 116 -7.94 19.66 16.68
CA ALA A 116 -7.82 19.95 18.12
C ALA A 116 -9.17 19.77 18.88
N GLY A 117 -10.26 19.45 18.18
CA GLY A 117 -11.61 19.51 18.74
C GLY A 117 -12.29 18.20 19.16
N GLN A 118 -11.83 17.00 18.77
CA GLN A 118 -12.66 15.79 18.96
C GLN A 118 -11.97 14.52 19.49
N LEU A 119 -10.67 14.52 19.77
CA LEU A 119 -10.00 13.35 20.38
C LEU A 119 -9.37 13.69 21.73
N ASN A 120 -10.23 14.16 22.65
CA ASN A 120 -9.91 14.08 24.07
C ASN A 120 -10.36 12.70 24.56
N LYS A 121 -9.44 11.72 24.55
CA LYS A 121 -9.41 10.46 25.34
C LYS A 121 -8.55 9.43 24.61
N ARG A 122 -7.35 9.12 25.12
CA ARG A 122 -6.92 7.72 25.38
C ARG A 122 -5.56 7.68 26.11
N SER A 123 -5.51 6.79 27.10
CA SER A 123 -4.44 6.57 28.06
C SER A 123 -3.29 5.72 27.52
N PRO A 124 -2.08 5.85 28.08
CA PRO A 124 -0.91 5.08 27.69
C PRO A 124 -0.89 3.70 28.35
N GLY A 125 -0.80 2.65 27.54
CA GLY A 125 -0.59 1.27 28.00
C GLY A 125 0.34 0.54 27.03
N GLN A 126 1.65 0.65 27.27
CA GLN A 126 2.68 -0.09 26.56
C GLN A 126 2.56 -1.59 26.85
N ARG A 127 2.43 -2.42 25.82
CA ARG A 127 2.62 -3.87 25.94
C ARG A 127 3.55 -4.36 24.83
N GLU A 128 4.72 -4.86 25.24
CA GLU A 128 5.82 -5.30 24.38
C GLU A 128 5.51 -6.58 23.58
N GLY A 129 5.77 -6.50 22.27
CA GLY A 129 6.85 -7.28 21.61
C GLY A 129 6.68 -8.78 21.31
N ARG A 130 5.88 -9.56 22.06
CA ARG A 130 5.76 -11.01 21.83
C ARG A 130 4.34 -11.40 21.49
N GLY A 131 3.92 -11.09 20.27
CA GLY A 131 2.59 -11.45 19.80
C GLY A 131 2.11 -10.71 18.56
N VAL A 132 2.83 -9.66 18.10
CA VAL A 132 2.36 -8.81 17.00
C VAL A 132 2.04 -9.62 15.74
N ALA A 133 2.85 -10.60 15.35
CA ALA A 133 2.52 -11.46 14.20
C ALA A 133 1.25 -12.31 14.42
N LYS A 134 0.99 -12.82 15.64
CA LYS A 134 -0.24 -13.57 15.95
C LYS A 134 -1.46 -12.66 16.07
N ILE A 135 -1.30 -11.49 16.68
CA ILE A 135 -2.35 -10.47 16.82
C ILE A 135 -2.71 -9.91 15.45
N ALA A 136 -1.71 -9.60 14.61
CA ALA A 136 -1.91 -9.25 13.21
C ALA A 136 -2.67 -10.37 12.51
N ARG A 137 -2.22 -11.63 12.56
CA ARG A 137 -2.98 -12.76 11.97
C ARG A 137 -4.42 -12.89 12.48
N GLN A 138 -4.68 -12.69 13.78
CA GLN A 138 -6.00 -12.85 14.38
C GLN A 138 -6.97 -11.72 13.99
N LEU A 139 -6.53 -10.46 14.08
CA LEU A 139 -7.33 -9.30 13.62
C LEU A 139 -7.52 -9.33 12.10
N PHE A 140 -6.50 -9.75 11.37
CA PHE A 140 -6.57 -9.88 9.92
C PHE A 140 -7.42 -11.07 9.45
N GLY A 141 -7.46 -12.17 10.20
CA GLY A 141 -8.45 -13.21 10.00
C GLY A 141 -9.88 -12.67 10.15
N GLY A 142 -10.08 -11.62 10.96
CA GLY A 142 -11.31 -10.84 10.97
C GLY A 142 -11.49 -9.94 9.75
N LEU A 143 -10.42 -9.28 9.29
CA LEU A 143 -10.44 -8.35 8.15
C LEU A 143 -10.75 -9.05 6.81
N PHE A 144 -10.17 -10.22 6.56
CA PHE A 144 -10.37 -11.00 5.33
C PHE A 144 -11.31 -12.20 5.52
N GLY A 145 -11.45 -12.74 6.72
CA GLY A 145 -12.27 -13.93 7.01
C GLY A 145 -13.67 -13.64 7.59
N GLY A 146 -13.98 -12.38 7.94
CA GLY A 146 -15.28 -11.99 8.48
C GLY A 146 -16.35 -11.81 7.40
N SER A 147 -17.18 -12.83 7.18
CA SER A 147 -18.54 -12.82 6.57
C SER A 147 -18.82 -11.85 5.40
N ARG A 148 -19.08 -12.42 4.20
CA ARG A 148 -19.51 -11.82 2.92
C ARG A 148 -20.82 -10.99 2.95
N GLY A 149 -21.17 -10.31 4.04
CA GLY A 149 -22.48 -9.66 4.24
C GLY A 149 -22.48 -8.24 4.79
N GLY A 150 -21.33 -7.59 5.00
CA GLY A 150 -21.30 -6.21 5.50
C GLY A 150 -20.10 -5.45 4.92
N GLY A 151 -20.34 -4.25 4.38
CA GLY A 151 -19.33 -3.48 3.66
C GLY A 151 -17.99 -3.34 4.40
N ASN A 152 -16.91 -3.15 3.64
CA ASN A 152 -15.53 -2.95 4.13
C ASN A 152 -15.52 -1.97 5.33
N ARG A 153 -15.47 -2.47 6.57
CA ARG A 153 -15.28 -1.64 7.75
C ARG A 153 -13.81 -1.70 8.12
N GLY A 154 -13.11 -0.57 8.03
CA GLY A 154 -11.74 -0.48 8.53
C GLY A 154 -11.69 -0.80 10.03
N THR A 155 -10.62 -1.47 10.46
CA THR A 155 -10.37 -1.77 11.88
C THR A 155 -9.39 -0.76 12.47
N GLU A 156 -9.48 -0.48 13.77
CA GLU A 156 -8.40 0.24 14.47
C GLU A 156 -7.08 -0.55 14.30
N SER A 157 -5.97 0.15 14.10
CA SER A 157 -4.67 -0.53 13.93
C SER A 157 -4.33 -1.40 15.15
N PRO A 158 -3.84 -2.64 14.95
CA PRO A 158 -3.66 -3.64 16.01
C PRO A 158 -2.58 -3.28 17.02
N ALA A 159 -1.66 -2.40 16.65
CA ALA A 159 -0.60 -1.90 17.51
C ALA A 159 -0.53 -0.38 17.35
N ALA A 160 -0.34 0.33 18.47
CA ALA A 160 -0.06 1.76 18.46
C ALA A 160 1.22 2.10 17.65
N THR A 161 1.98 1.10 17.20
CA THR A 161 3.31 1.32 16.62
C THR A 161 3.72 0.20 15.64
N GLU A 162 4.39 0.55 14.54
CA GLU A 162 5.00 -0.39 13.59
C GLU A 162 5.93 -1.38 14.32
N ALA A 163 5.76 -2.68 14.07
CA ALA A 163 6.63 -3.72 14.61
C ALA A 163 6.76 -4.93 13.68
N MET A 164 6.12 -4.90 12.52
CA MET A 164 6.06 -6.01 11.58
C MET A 164 7.41 -6.23 10.94
N VAL A 165 8.13 -5.18 10.52
CA VAL A 165 9.46 -5.29 9.91
C VAL A 165 10.41 -6.08 10.82
N ALA A 166 10.45 -5.75 12.11
CA ALA A 166 11.27 -6.48 13.07
C ALA A 166 10.74 -7.90 13.36
N ALA A 167 9.42 -8.09 13.38
CA ALA A 167 8.80 -9.37 13.69
C ALA A 167 8.90 -10.38 12.54
N THR A 168 8.97 -9.93 11.28
CA THR A 168 8.99 -10.78 10.08
C THR A 168 10.38 -10.94 9.47
N ALA A 169 11.40 -10.21 9.95
CA ALA A 169 12.76 -10.35 9.46
C ALA A 169 13.23 -11.81 9.53
N GLY A 170 13.75 -12.32 8.42
CA GLY A 170 14.20 -13.71 8.30
C GLY A 170 13.11 -14.77 8.08
N MET A 171 11.81 -14.43 8.17
CA MET A 171 10.75 -15.41 7.93
C MET A 171 10.77 -15.97 6.50
N GLY A 172 11.18 -15.17 5.53
CA GLY A 172 11.27 -15.58 4.12
C GLY A 172 12.28 -16.69 3.87
N ALA A 173 13.32 -16.82 4.70
CA ALA A 173 14.31 -17.89 4.57
C ALA A 173 13.70 -19.29 4.75
N THR A 174 12.63 -19.41 5.52
CA THR A 174 11.95 -20.69 5.79
C THR A 174 10.60 -20.78 5.10
N ALA A 175 9.82 -19.70 5.10
CA ALA A 175 8.46 -19.69 4.59
C ALA A 175 8.35 -19.32 3.11
N GLY A 176 9.44 -18.80 2.51
CA GLY A 176 9.41 -18.18 1.19
C GLY A 176 8.70 -16.83 1.19
N MET A 177 8.46 -16.29 -0.01
CA MET A 177 7.75 -15.02 -0.20
C MET A 177 6.22 -15.19 -0.14
N PRO A 178 5.46 -14.13 0.17
CA PRO A 178 4.01 -14.10 -0.04
C PRO A 178 3.65 -14.42 -1.49
N THR A 179 2.68 -15.30 -1.71
CA THR A 179 2.19 -15.64 -3.06
C THR A 179 0.89 -14.90 -3.39
N CYS A 180 0.68 -14.49 -4.64
CA CYS A 180 -0.68 -14.13 -5.07
C CYS A 180 -1.63 -15.33 -4.96
N GLY A 181 -2.93 -15.06 -4.98
CA GLY A 181 -3.97 -16.07 -5.04
C GLY A 181 -3.91 -16.89 -6.31
N ASP A 182 -4.51 -18.08 -6.25
CA ASP A 182 -4.74 -18.93 -7.41
C ASP A 182 -5.78 -18.37 -8.38
N ASP A 183 -6.17 -17.11 -8.29
CA ASP A 183 -6.87 -16.31 -9.32
C ASP A 183 -6.02 -15.11 -9.80
N GLY A 184 -4.89 -14.83 -9.14
CA GLY A 184 -4.03 -13.66 -9.36
C GLY A 184 -4.37 -12.48 -8.45
N SER A 185 -5.22 -12.68 -7.45
CA SER A 185 -5.50 -11.69 -6.41
C SER A 185 -4.27 -11.43 -5.54
N ILE A 186 -4.10 -10.18 -5.12
CA ILE A 186 -3.03 -9.71 -4.25
C ILE A 186 -3.72 -9.04 -3.07
N GLU A 187 -3.63 -9.65 -1.89
CA GLU A 187 -4.23 -9.12 -0.67
C GLU A 187 -3.21 -8.26 0.08
N MET A 188 -3.59 -7.02 0.36
CA MET A 188 -2.78 -6.07 1.11
C MET A 188 -3.60 -5.43 2.22
N VAL A 189 -2.92 -4.85 3.19
CA VAL A 189 -3.55 -3.88 4.08
C VAL A 189 -3.03 -2.49 3.84
N PHE A 190 -4.01 -1.60 3.64
CA PHE A 190 -3.81 -0.19 3.48
C PHE A 190 -4.20 0.50 4.79
N HIS A 191 -3.23 1.15 5.42
CA HIS A 191 -3.46 1.97 6.59
C HIS A 191 -3.78 3.39 6.15
N GLN A 192 -5.01 3.82 6.37
CA GLN A 192 -5.44 5.20 6.17
C GLN A 192 -5.02 6.05 7.37
N VAL A 193 -4.20 7.08 7.11
CA VAL A 193 -3.70 7.97 8.17
C VAL A 193 -4.69 9.11 8.45
N ASN A 194 -5.26 9.71 7.41
CA ASN A 194 -6.21 10.84 7.53
C ASN A 194 -7.39 10.74 6.55
N GLN A 195 -8.35 11.66 6.66
CA GLN A 195 -9.67 11.59 6.02
C GLN A 195 -9.62 11.44 4.50
N ASP A 196 -8.62 12.05 3.86
CA ASP A 196 -8.53 12.08 2.41
C ASP A 196 -7.79 10.87 1.82
N GLY A 197 -7.15 10.04 2.66
CA GLY A 197 -6.43 8.82 2.25
C GLY A 197 -7.31 7.73 1.61
N ALA A 198 -8.64 7.91 1.60
CA ALA A 198 -9.57 6.99 0.98
C ALA A 198 -9.64 7.23 -0.53
N GLY A 199 -9.92 6.15 -1.28
CA GLY A 199 -9.78 6.07 -2.73
C GLY A 199 -10.62 7.04 -3.59
N PRO A 200 -10.57 6.86 -4.92
CA PRO A 200 -10.14 5.63 -5.58
C PRO A 200 -8.63 5.41 -5.48
N ILE A 201 -8.25 4.20 -5.10
CA ILE A 201 -6.85 3.77 -5.15
C ILE A 201 -6.56 3.24 -6.55
N GLU A 202 -5.51 3.76 -7.18
CA GLU A 202 -4.98 3.20 -8.42
C GLU A 202 -3.94 2.13 -8.08
N ALA A 203 -4.00 1.00 -8.79
CA ALA A 203 -3.00 -0.05 -8.69
C ALA A 203 -2.28 -0.28 -10.02
N ALA A 204 -1.00 -0.60 -9.93
CA ALA A 204 -0.21 -1.09 -11.04
C ALA A 204 0.73 -2.21 -10.56
N VAL A 205 1.00 -3.18 -11.42
CA VAL A 205 1.89 -4.30 -11.13
C VAL A 205 3.03 -4.33 -12.14
N ASP A 206 4.24 -4.53 -11.64
CA ASP A 206 5.42 -4.83 -12.44
C ASP A 206 5.81 -6.30 -12.23
N GLY A 207 5.89 -7.04 -13.34
CA GLY A 207 6.29 -8.43 -13.35
C GLY A 207 7.71 -8.69 -13.86
N THR A 208 8.46 -7.68 -14.30
CA THR A 208 9.72 -7.89 -15.02
C THR A 208 10.91 -7.16 -14.43
N SER A 209 10.75 -5.92 -13.95
CA SER A 209 11.90 -5.11 -13.50
C SER A 209 12.17 -5.21 -12.00
N GLY A 210 11.23 -5.78 -11.25
CA GLY A 210 11.33 -5.85 -9.79
C GLY A 210 11.11 -4.50 -9.11
N GLY A 211 10.33 -3.60 -9.72
CA GLY A 211 9.97 -2.29 -9.19
C GLY A 211 11.00 -1.20 -9.48
N THR A 212 11.83 -1.37 -10.51
CA THR A 212 12.92 -0.43 -10.85
C THR A 212 12.66 0.38 -12.12
N ASP A 213 11.90 -0.17 -13.06
CA ASP A 213 11.52 0.44 -14.33
C ASP A 213 10.05 0.93 -14.27
N PRO A 214 9.78 2.23 -14.43
CA PRO A 214 8.41 2.74 -14.50
C PRO A 214 7.60 2.20 -15.68
N ASP A 215 8.23 1.87 -16.80
CA ASP A 215 7.53 1.41 -18.01
C ASP A 215 7.13 -0.06 -17.91
N ALA A 216 7.69 -0.80 -16.94
CA ALA A 216 7.31 -2.18 -16.65
C ALA A 216 6.00 -2.31 -15.87
N PHE A 217 5.50 -1.22 -15.29
CA PHE A 217 4.24 -1.21 -14.54
C PHE A 217 3.02 -1.20 -15.47
N GLN A 218 2.16 -2.20 -15.32
CA GLN A 218 0.88 -2.28 -16.00
C GLN A 218 -0.25 -2.01 -15.03
N GLN A 219 -1.28 -1.28 -15.48
CA GLN A 219 -2.46 -0.99 -14.68
C GLN A 219 -3.14 -2.29 -14.23
N ALA A 220 -3.51 -2.34 -12.96
CA ALA A 220 -4.16 -3.47 -12.32
C ALA A 220 -5.51 -3.03 -11.73
N GLU A 221 -6.47 -3.94 -11.71
CA GLU A 221 -7.79 -3.67 -11.18
C GLU A 221 -7.76 -3.75 -9.64
N VAL A 222 -8.33 -2.75 -8.97
CA VAL A 222 -8.60 -2.82 -7.52
C VAL A 222 -9.97 -3.46 -7.32
N THR A 223 -10.00 -4.73 -6.91
CA THR A 223 -11.24 -5.51 -6.76
C THR A 223 -11.89 -5.34 -5.39
N GLN A 224 -11.12 -4.92 -4.39
CA GLN A 224 -11.62 -4.51 -3.09
C GLN A 224 -10.87 -3.25 -2.68
N ASP A 225 -11.54 -2.10 -2.75
CA ASP A 225 -10.94 -0.81 -2.43
C ASP A 225 -11.16 -0.40 -0.96
N VAL A 226 -10.35 0.53 -0.49
CA VAL A 226 -10.58 1.30 0.73
C VAL A 226 -11.85 2.13 0.49
N PRO A 227 -12.95 1.89 1.23
CA PRO A 227 -14.17 2.61 0.97
C PRO A 227 -13.99 4.11 1.24
N GLY A 228 -14.03 4.92 0.17
CA GLY A 228 -14.31 6.33 0.26
C GLY A 228 -15.77 6.51 0.69
N PHE A 229 -16.03 6.72 1.97
CA PHE A 229 -17.40 6.88 2.45
C PHE A 229 -17.86 8.34 2.39
N GLY A 230 -19.11 8.53 1.94
CA GLY A 230 -19.95 9.68 2.27
C GLY A 230 -19.94 10.83 1.26
N PHE A 231 -21.13 11.37 0.98
CA PHE A 231 -21.37 12.61 0.25
C PHE A 231 -20.27 13.64 0.62
N GLN A 232 -19.42 14.01 -0.34
CA GLN A 232 -18.30 14.98 -0.23
C GLN A 232 -16.89 14.46 0.17
N GLY A 233 -16.60 13.16 0.13
CA GLY A 233 -15.21 12.70 -0.01
C GLY A 233 -14.27 12.90 1.19
N LEU A 234 -14.82 13.02 2.40
CA LEU A 234 -14.07 13.12 3.65
C LEU A 234 -14.29 11.85 4.49
N SER A 235 -13.29 10.97 4.61
CA SER A 235 -13.39 9.81 5.49
C SER A 235 -13.29 10.24 6.96
N LEU A 236 -14.31 10.05 7.79
CA LEU A 236 -14.15 10.23 9.25
C LEU A 236 -13.21 9.18 9.90
N ALA A 237 -12.68 8.23 9.14
CA ALA A 237 -11.79 7.17 9.62
C ALA A 237 -10.32 7.60 9.52
N THR A 238 -9.80 8.23 10.57
CA THR A 238 -8.35 8.38 10.76
C THR A 238 -7.77 7.14 11.44
N SER A 239 -6.53 6.79 11.11
CA SER A 239 -5.77 5.68 11.73
C SER A 239 -6.49 4.32 11.68
N ARG A 240 -6.95 3.90 10.49
CA ARG A 240 -7.60 2.59 10.29
C ARG A 240 -6.91 1.75 9.24
N ASP A 241 -6.93 0.45 9.47
CA ASP A 241 -6.47 -0.57 8.54
C ASP A 241 -7.66 -1.04 7.69
N PHE A 242 -7.48 -1.07 6.37
CA PHE A 242 -8.48 -1.54 5.42
C PHE A 242 -7.90 -2.66 4.56
N PRO A 243 -8.71 -3.67 4.19
CA PRO A 243 -8.31 -4.64 3.20
C PRO A 243 -8.28 -3.97 1.82
N LEU A 244 -7.21 -4.20 1.08
CA LEU A 244 -7.04 -3.75 -0.29
C LEU A 244 -6.69 -4.98 -1.14
N THR A 245 -7.53 -5.30 -2.12
CA THR A 245 -7.29 -6.43 -3.02
C THR A 245 -7.09 -5.91 -4.43
N VAL A 246 -5.97 -6.31 -5.03
CA VAL A 246 -5.59 -5.96 -6.41
C VAL A 246 -5.55 -7.23 -7.25
N GLN A 247 -6.15 -7.20 -8.43
CA GLN A 247 -6.06 -8.28 -9.40
C GLN A 247 -4.89 -8.04 -10.35
N MET A 248 -4.01 -9.04 -10.45
CA MET A 248 -2.92 -9.01 -11.43
C MET A 248 -3.44 -8.80 -12.86
N PRO A 249 -2.75 -7.98 -13.69
CA PRO A 249 -3.09 -7.82 -15.10
C PRO A 249 -3.15 -9.17 -15.83
N ALA A 250 -4.17 -9.35 -16.67
CA ALA A 250 -4.38 -10.61 -17.38
C ALA A 250 -3.18 -10.95 -18.27
N GLY A 251 -2.62 -12.14 -18.08
CA GLY A 251 -1.43 -12.57 -18.81
C GLY A 251 -0.12 -12.07 -18.23
N MET A 252 -0.09 -11.33 -17.12
CA MET A 252 1.17 -10.97 -16.46
C MET A 252 1.82 -12.17 -15.79
N THR A 253 3.15 -12.26 -15.88
CA THR A 253 3.98 -13.25 -15.19
C THR A 253 4.99 -12.54 -14.30
N CYS A 254 5.31 -13.13 -13.15
CA CYS A 254 6.38 -12.63 -12.30
C CYS A 254 7.69 -13.28 -12.74
N ASP A 255 8.49 -12.53 -13.49
CA ASP A 255 9.75 -12.96 -14.07
C ASP A 255 10.93 -12.14 -13.52
N ALA A 256 10.69 -11.17 -12.63
CA ALA A 256 11.77 -10.42 -12.00
C ALA A 256 12.53 -11.26 -10.97
N THR A 257 13.83 -10.97 -10.84
CA THR A 257 14.68 -11.43 -9.75
C THR A 257 15.11 -10.24 -8.92
N VAL A 258 14.78 -10.24 -7.62
CA VAL A 258 15.10 -9.14 -6.71
C VAL A 258 15.80 -9.69 -5.48
N ALA A 259 16.98 -9.15 -5.16
CA ALA A 259 17.81 -9.61 -4.05
C ALA A 259 18.05 -11.13 -4.04
N GLY A 260 18.23 -11.72 -5.23
CA GLY A 260 18.43 -13.17 -5.41
C GLY A 260 17.15 -14.02 -5.32
N VAL A 261 15.99 -13.41 -5.07
CA VAL A 261 14.70 -14.09 -5.08
C VAL A 261 14.10 -14.00 -6.48
N GLU A 262 13.83 -15.14 -7.09
CA GLU A 262 13.16 -15.24 -8.40
C GLU A 262 11.64 -15.19 -8.28
N ASN A 263 10.96 -15.10 -9.43
CA ASN A 263 9.49 -15.13 -9.53
C ASN A 263 8.82 -13.96 -8.79
N VAL A 264 9.48 -12.79 -8.74
CA VAL A 264 9.00 -11.61 -8.01
C VAL A 264 8.16 -10.71 -8.92
N CYS A 265 7.02 -10.26 -8.40
CA CYS A 265 6.30 -9.09 -8.90
C CYS A 265 6.23 -8.03 -7.82
N ILE A 266 6.12 -6.77 -8.24
CA ILE A 266 5.89 -5.64 -7.36
C ILE A 266 4.53 -5.03 -7.68
N VAL A 267 3.64 -4.96 -6.69
CA VAL A 267 2.42 -4.15 -6.77
C VAL A 267 2.69 -2.79 -6.17
N ARG A 268 2.22 -1.75 -6.83
CA ARG A 268 2.24 -0.36 -6.38
C ARG A 268 0.82 0.15 -6.35
N VAL A 269 0.46 0.82 -5.26
CA VAL A 269 -0.83 1.47 -5.10
C VAL A 269 -0.65 2.92 -4.68
N ARG A 270 -1.51 3.80 -5.18
CA ARG A 270 -1.49 5.23 -4.87
C ARG A 270 -2.89 5.84 -4.99
N ASN A 271 -3.14 6.91 -4.26
CA ASN A 271 -4.33 7.75 -4.47
C ASN A 271 -4.07 8.87 -5.50
N GLY A 272 -5.13 9.55 -5.92
CA GLY A 272 -5.08 10.67 -6.88
C GLY A 272 -4.70 12.03 -6.29
N ALA A 273 -4.10 12.10 -5.10
CA ALA A 273 -3.89 13.38 -4.40
C ALA A 273 -2.85 14.28 -5.07
N ALA A 274 -3.18 15.59 -5.18
CA ALA A 274 -2.35 16.57 -5.87
C ALA A 274 -1.05 16.92 -5.12
N ALA A 275 -1.08 16.92 -3.77
CA ALA A 275 0.10 17.17 -2.93
C ALA A 275 1.17 16.06 -3.09
N GLY A 276 0.73 14.89 -3.54
CA GLY A 276 1.53 13.75 -3.95
C GLY A 276 0.59 12.55 -4.03
N PRO A 277 0.68 11.69 -5.06
CA PRO A 277 0.04 10.39 -4.98
C PRO A 277 0.69 9.63 -3.83
N PHE A 278 -0.05 9.45 -2.75
CA PHE A 278 0.39 8.75 -1.57
C PHE A 278 -0.09 7.31 -1.61
N GLY A 279 0.73 6.41 -1.12
CA GLY A 279 0.36 5.01 -1.03
C GLY A 279 1.53 4.15 -0.60
N GLY A 280 1.76 3.08 -1.33
CA GLY A 280 2.84 2.15 -1.04
C GLY A 280 2.96 1.06 -2.08
N SER A 281 3.81 0.10 -1.76
CA SER A 281 4.06 -1.04 -2.62
C SER A 281 4.36 -2.28 -1.81
N ALA A 282 4.18 -3.42 -2.45
CA ALA A 282 4.45 -4.72 -1.86
C ALA A 282 5.10 -5.65 -2.89
N ALA A 283 5.95 -6.56 -2.39
CA ALA A 283 6.53 -7.62 -3.18
C ALA A 283 5.81 -8.94 -2.91
N PHE A 284 5.57 -9.72 -3.95
CA PHE A 284 4.95 -11.03 -3.87
C PHE A 284 5.50 -11.92 -4.99
N THR A 285 5.22 -13.22 -4.91
CA THR A 285 5.54 -14.18 -5.96
C THR A 285 4.29 -14.72 -6.63
N GLN A 286 4.42 -15.13 -7.88
CA GLN A 286 3.30 -15.74 -8.58
C GLN A 286 3.08 -17.18 -8.12
N SER A 287 1.85 -17.55 -7.77
CA SER A 287 1.52 -18.97 -7.60
C SER A 287 1.68 -19.73 -8.92
N ALA A 288 1.96 -21.04 -8.84
CA ALA A 288 2.09 -21.87 -10.05
C ALA A 288 0.79 -21.89 -10.88
N ALA A 289 -0.36 -21.91 -10.22
CA ALA A 289 -1.66 -21.85 -10.88
C ALA A 289 -1.88 -20.49 -11.56
N ALA A 290 -1.52 -19.39 -10.88
CA ALA A 290 -1.61 -18.05 -11.45
C ALA A 290 -0.71 -17.86 -12.67
N ARG A 291 0.53 -18.35 -12.60
CA ARG A 291 1.44 -18.35 -13.76
C ARG A 291 0.88 -19.14 -14.92
N LYS A 292 0.31 -20.33 -14.67
CA LYS A 292 -0.34 -21.16 -15.69
C LYS A 292 -1.46 -20.42 -16.41
N ARG A 293 -2.39 -19.78 -15.66
CA ARG A 293 -3.48 -18.99 -16.26
C ARG A 293 -2.96 -17.81 -17.08
N ALA A 294 -1.92 -17.13 -16.62
CA ALA A 294 -1.32 -16.04 -17.36
C ALA A 294 -0.76 -16.51 -18.72
N ILE A 295 -0.06 -17.64 -18.74
CA ILE A 295 0.48 -18.25 -19.96
C ILE A 295 -0.66 -18.70 -20.89
N GLU A 296 -1.71 -19.32 -20.36
CA GLU A 296 -2.89 -19.72 -21.14
C GLU A 296 -3.61 -18.51 -21.75
N TYR A 297 -3.76 -17.42 -21.00
CA TYR A 297 -4.29 -16.17 -21.51
C TYR A 297 -3.47 -15.64 -22.70
N ARG A 298 -2.13 -15.57 -22.56
CA ARG A 298 -1.23 -15.15 -23.64
C ARG A 298 -1.38 -16.03 -24.88
N ARG A 299 -1.47 -17.36 -24.71
CA ARG A 299 -1.67 -18.30 -25.82
C ARG A 299 -3.00 -18.07 -26.52
N ARG A 300 -4.09 -17.88 -25.77
CA ARG A 300 -5.41 -17.57 -26.32
C ARG A 300 -5.40 -16.26 -27.11
N LYS A 301 -4.83 -15.18 -26.55
CA LYS A 301 -4.73 -13.89 -27.23
C LYS A 301 -3.89 -13.94 -28.50
N ARG A 302 -2.79 -14.69 -28.51
CA ARG A 302 -2.02 -14.94 -29.74
C ARG A 302 -2.81 -15.71 -30.79
N ALA A 303 -3.60 -16.70 -30.39
CA ALA A 303 -4.45 -17.45 -31.31
C ALA A 303 -5.61 -16.61 -31.88
N GLU A 304 -6.17 -15.67 -31.11
CA GLU A 304 -7.16 -14.69 -31.58
C GLU A 304 -6.56 -13.78 -32.66
N VAL A 305 -5.36 -13.23 -32.42
CA VAL A 305 -4.66 -12.37 -33.40
C VAL A 305 -4.32 -13.13 -34.68
N PHE A 306 -3.94 -14.40 -34.60
CA PHE A 306 -3.66 -15.21 -35.80
C PHE A 306 -4.91 -15.56 -36.62
N ARG A 307 -6.11 -15.47 -36.02
CA ARG A 307 -7.39 -15.76 -36.70
C ARG A 307 -8.06 -14.52 -37.29
N ALA A 308 -7.65 -13.33 -36.87
CA ALA A 308 -8.15 -12.05 -37.38
C ALA A 308 -7.41 -11.65 -38.65
#